data_AF-A0A9Q3DZQ4-F1
#
_entry.id   AF-A0A9Q3DZQ4-F1
#
_cell.length_a   1.000
_cell.length_b   1.000
_cell.length_c   1.000
_cell.angle_alpha   90.00
_cell.angle_beta   90.00
_cell.angle_gamma   90.00
#
_symmetry.space_group_name_H-M   'P 1'
#
loop_
_entity.id
_entity.type
_entity.pdbx_description
1 polymer ?
#
loop_
_entity_poly.entity_id
_entity_poly.type
_entity_poly.pdbx_seq_one_letter_code
_entity_poly.pdbx_strand_id
1 'polypeptide(L)'
;MDWVTGLPPGADRSYNSCLVTVDRFSKIPIFLPCQKDDTAMDTALLIWNRVVSFTGIFTNMISDRDPKFTSSLWKNIHQLFGTYFSFSKAYNPQADGLEP
;
A
#
# COMPACT_ATOMS: atom_id res chain seq x y z
N MET A 1 -3.78 -3.59 -1.35
CA MET A 1 -3.26 -2.59 -0.38
C MET A 1 -4.43 -1.72 0.00
N ASP A 2 -4.62 -1.52 1.29
CA ASP A 2 -5.78 -0.82 1.84
C ASP A 2 -5.40 -0.04 3.09
N TRP A 3 -6.12 1.04 3.40
CA TRP A 3 -5.88 1.89 4.55
C TRP A 3 -6.90 1.64 5.66
N VAL A 4 -6.39 1.35 6.86
CA VAL A 4 -7.19 1.45 8.08
C VAL A 4 -6.98 2.84 8.66
N THR A 5 -8.02 3.67 8.66
CA THR A 5 -7.96 5.07 9.12
C THR A 5 -8.81 5.28 10.37
N GLY A 6 -8.63 6.41 11.06
CA GLY A 6 -9.42 6.76 12.25
C GLY A 6 -8.96 6.07 13.53
N LEU A 7 -7.70 5.62 13.57
CA LEU A 7 -7.10 5.04 14.77
C LEU A 7 -6.78 6.14 15.79
N PRO A 8 -6.87 5.85 17.10
CA PRO A 8 -6.37 6.77 18.12
C PRO A 8 -4.89 7.07 17.88
N PRO A 9 -4.41 8.31 18.09
CA PRO A 9 -3.01 8.67 17.86
C PRO A 9 -2.05 7.78 18.66
N GLY A 10 -1.13 7.11 17.97
CA GLY A 10 -0.09 6.29 18.61
C GLY A 10 0.97 7.10 19.35
N ALA A 11 1.60 6.53 20.37
CA ALA A 11 2.45 7.24 21.32
C ALA A 11 3.64 8.00 20.70
N ASP A 12 4.44 7.36 19.84
CA ASP A 12 5.74 7.94 19.44
C ASP A 12 5.64 9.03 18.36
N ARG A 13 4.69 8.89 17.42
CA ARG A 13 4.57 9.73 16.21
C ARG A 13 3.15 10.15 15.87
N SER A 14 2.19 9.90 16.78
CA SER A 14 0.77 10.18 16.58
C SER A 14 0.20 9.58 15.28
N TYR A 15 0.72 8.41 14.88
CA TYR A 15 0.17 7.66 13.76
C TYR A 15 -1.31 7.37 14.03
N ASN A 16 -2.15 7.76 13.08
CA ASN A 16 -3.61 7.69 13.17
C ASN A 16 -4.22 6.84 12.04
N SER A 17 -3.37 6.19 11.25
CA SER A 17 -3.74 5.27 10.18
C SER A 17 -2.71 4.14 10.07
N CYS A 18 -3.09 3.08 9.37
CA CYS A 18 -2.22 1.95 9.05
C CYS A 18 -2.44 1.54 7.59
N LEU A 19 -1.36 1.48 6.81
CA LEU A 19 -1.37 0.86 5.49
C LEU A 19 -1.20 -0.64 5.67
N VAL A 20 -2.19 -1.39 5.18
CA VAL A 20 -2.18 -2.84 5.20
C VAL A 20 -1.86 -3.35 3.81
N THR A 21 -0.83 -4.19 3.73
CA THR A 21 -0.48 -4.91 2.50
C THR A 21 -0.26 -6.36 2.81
N VAL A 22 -0.43 -7.21 1.81
CA VAL A 22 -0.11 -8.63 1.91
C VAL A 22 0.75 -9.01 0.72
N ASP A 23 1.86 -9.68 0.99
CA ASP A 23 2.57 -10.36 -0.08
C ASP A 23 1.75 -11.59 -0.50
N ARG A 24 1.29 -11.61 -1.74
CA ARG A 24 0.44 -12.69 -2.25
C ARG A 24 1.17 -14.02 -2.39
N PHE A 25 2.50 -14.00 -2.48
CA PHE A 25 3.30 -15.22 -2.59
C PHE A 25 3.47 -15.89 -1.22
N SER A 26 4.02 -15.18 -0.25
CA SER A 26 4.23 -15.70 1.12
C SER A 26 2.97 -15.70 1.98
N LYS A 27 1.92 -14.99 1.55
CA LYS A 27 0.67 -14.75 2.33
C LYS A 27 0.93 -14.01 3.64
N ILE A 28 2.07 -13.34 3.79
CA ILE A 28 2.42 -12.60 5.00
C ILE A 28 1.77 -11.21 4.97
N PRO A 29 0.93 -10.87 5.96
CA PRO A 29 0.43 -9.52 6.11
C PRO A 29 1.51 -8.60 6.68
N ILE A 30 1.61 -7.39 6.14
CA ILE A 30 2.54 -6.35 6.55
C ILE A 30 1.71 -5.12 6.92
N PHE A 31 1.88 -4.65 8.15
CA PHE A 31 1.19 -3.51 8.72
C PHE A 31 2.17 -2.35 8.87
N LEU A 32 1.85 -1.22 8.23
CA LEU A 32 2.73 -0.06 8.16
C LEU A 32 2.04 1.13 8.83
N PRO A 33 2.49 1.55 10.02
CA PRO A 33 1.90 2.70 10.70
C PRO A 33 2.21 3.98 9.92
N CYS A 34 1.19 4.82 9.77
CA CYS A 34 1.22 5.97 8.87
C CYS A 34 0.25 7.06 9.35
N GLN A 35 0.24 8.20 8.67
CA GLN A 35 -0.72 9.26 8.94
C GLN A 35 -1.78 9.31 7.84
N LYS A 36 -3.00 9.69 8.22
CA LYS A 36 -4.13 9.85 7.30
C LYS A 36 -3.81 10.87 6.21
N ASP A 37 -3.01 11.87 6.53
CA ASP A 37 -2.67 12.98 5.63
C ASP A 37 -1.36 12.74 4.86
N ASP A 38 -0.76 11.55 4.98
CA ASP A 38 0.43 11.17 4.20
C ASP A 38 0.17 11.34 2.71
N THR A 39 1.12 11.98 2.01
CA THR A 39 1.03 12.20 0.57
C THR A 39 1.30 10.91 -0.20
N ALA A 40 1.08 10.95 -1.52
CA ALA A 40 1.49 9.86 -2.40
C ALA A 40 3.01 9.57 -2.31
N MET A 41 3.83 10.61 -2.13
CA MET A 41 5.28 10.46 -2.00
C MET A 41 5.66 9.80 -0.68
N ASP A 42 5.06 10.21 0.42
CA ASP A 42 5.29 9.61 1.74
C ASP A 42 4.90 8.12 1.71
N THR A 43 3.78 7.80 1.08
CA THR A 43 3.30 6.44 0.88
C THR A 43 4.29 5.61 0.04
N ALA A 44 4.79 6.17 -1.06
CA ALA A 44 5.76 5.48 -1.91
C ALA A 44 7.06 5.18 -1.18
N LEU A 45 7.57 6.16 -0.42
CA LEU A 45 8.75 5.97 0.42
C LEU A 45 8.52 4.93 1.52
N LEU A 46 7.34 4.94 2.15
CA LEU A 46 6.97 3.95 3.18
C LEU A 46 6.99 2.53 2.60
N ILE A 47 6.36 2.33 1.44
CA ILE A 47 6.33 1.03 0.75
C ILE A 47 7.75 0.61 0.35
N TRP A 48 8.53 1.51 -0.23
CA TRP A 48 9.89 1.18 -0.66
C TRP A 48 10.79 0.77 0.52
N ASN A 49 10.74 1.55 1.60
CA ASN A 49 11.60 1.33 2.76
C ASN A 49 11.20 0.12 3.60
N ARG A 50 9.93 -0.28 3.58
CA ARG A 50 9.42 -1.34 4.48
C ARG A 50 8.96 -2.61 3.77
N VAL A 51 8.31 -2.48 2.62
CA VAL A 51 7.80 -3.63 1.87
C VAL A 51 8.89 -4.15 0.95
N VAL A 52 9.42 -3.29 0.07
CA VAL A 52 10.41 -3.72 -0.93
C VAL A 52 11.69 -4.21 -0.27
N SER A 53 12.11 -3.61 0.84
CA SER A 53 13.26 -4.08 1.63
C SER A 53 13.04 -5.46 2.27
N PHE A 54 11.79 -5.84 2.55
CA PHE A 54 11.44 -7.11 3.18
C PHE A 54 11.11 -8.21 2.17
N THR A 55 10.34 -7.90 1.13
CA THR A 55 9.83 -8.87 0.14
C THR A 55 10.61 -8.87 -1.18
N GLY A 56 11.45 -7.87 -1.40
CA GLY A 56 11.99 -7.56 -2.72
C GLY A 56 11.01 -6.76 -3.59
N ILE A 57 11.41 -6.48 -4.83
CA ILE A 57 10.59 -5.73 -5.80
C ILE A 57 9.41 -6.60 -6.23
N PHE A 58 8.19 -6.11 -6.00
CA PHE A 58 6.96 -6.75 -6.44
C PHE A 58 6.79 -6.61 -7.96
N THR A 59 6.19 -7.60 -8.62
CA THR A 59 5.87 -7.52 -10.06
C THR A 59 4.57 -6.78 -10.33
N ASN A 60 3.59 -6.91 -9.42
CA ASN A 60 2.28 -6.26 -9.53
C ASN A 60 1.85 -5.73 -8.17
N MET A 61 1.40 -4.47 -8.12
CA MET A 61 0.77 -3.87 -6.95
C MET A 61 -0.73 -3.74 -7.20
N ILE A 62 -1.52 -4.20 -6.23
CA ILE A 62 -2.98 -4.06 -6.25
C ILE A 62 -3.38 -3.16 -5.09
N SER A 63 -4.08 -2.06 -5.37
CA SER A 63 -4.66 -1.18 -4.36
C SER A 63 -6.10 -0.82 -4.70
N ASP A 64 -6.81 -0.23 -3.74
CA ASP A 64 -8.02 0.51 -4.02
C ASP A 64 -7.74 1.78 -4.85
N ARG A 65 -8.79 2.54 -5.18
CA ARG A 65 -8.69 3.77 -5.98
C ARG A 65 -8.40 5.02 -5.13
N ASP A 66 -7.69 4.87 -4.01
CA ASP A 66 -7.32 6.03 -3.20
C ASP A 66 -6.43 7.00 -4.01
N PRO A 67 -6.66 8.32 -3.94
CA PRO A 67 -5.87 9.33 -4.65
C PRO A 67 -4.35 9.18 -4.47
N LYS A 68 -3.91 8.73 -3.28
CA LYS A 68 -2.49 8.49 -2.97
C LYS A 68 -1.86 7.45 -3.87
N PHE A 69 -2.65 6.49 -4.35
CA PHE A 69 -2.24 5.43 -5.27
C PHE A 69 -2.45 5.79 -6.75
N THR A 70 -3.35 6.72 -7.06
CA THR A 70 -3.63 7.16 -8.45
C THR A 70 -2.69 8.23 -8.99
N SER A 71 -1.74 8.72 -8.19
CA SER A 71 -0.85 9.81 -8.59
C SER A 71 0.12 9.43 -9.72
N SER A 72 0.58 10.42 -10.50
CA SER A 72 1.56 10.23 -11.57
C SER A 72 2.91 9.67 -11.09
N LEU A 73 3.21 9.84 -9.79
CA LEU A 73 4.36 9.24 -9.13
C LEU A 73 4.41 7.73 -9.33
N TRP A 74 3.29 7.04 -9.06
CA TRP A 74 3.23 5.59 -9.18
C TRP A 74 3.48 5.15 -10.61
N LYS A 75 2.87 5.82 -11.60
CA LYS A 75 3.14 5.54 -13.01
C LYS A 75 4.63 5.59 -13.35
N ASN A 76 5.35 6.59 -12.84
CA ASN A 76 6.79 6.71 -13.06
C ASN A 76 7.59 5.61 -12.35
N ILE A 77 7.23 5.26 -11.11
CA ILE A 77 7.84 4.15 -10.36
C ILE A 77 7.67 2.84 -11.13
N HIS A 78 6.48 2.56 -11.64
CA HIS A 78 6.20 1.35 -12.43
C HIS A 78 7.01 1.28 -13.72
N GLN A 79 7.12 2.39 -14.44
CA GLN A 79 7.95 2.47 -15.65
C GLN A 79 9.43 2.26 -15.33
N LEU A 80 9.92 2.81 -14.22
CA LEU A 80 11.32 2.70 -13.82
C LEU A 80 11.71 1.26 -13.44
N PHE A 81 10.84 0.57 -12.71
CA PHE A 81 11.12 -0.77 -12.19
C PHE A 81 10.53 -1.91 -13.03
N GLY A 82 9.82 -1.60 -14.12
CA GLY A 82 9.16 -2.59 -14.97
C GLY A 82 8.03 -3.35 -14.28
N THR A 83 7.36 -2.71 -13.31
CA THR A 83 6.30 -3.31 -12.50
C THR A 83 4.92 -2.82 -12.96
N TYR A 84 3.86 -3.50 -12.55
CA TYR A 84 2.48 -3.16 -12.94
C TYR A 84 1.67 -2.65 -11.74
N PHE A 85 0.71 -1.77 -12.04
CA PHE A 85 -0.29 -1.30 -11.08
C PHE A 85 -1.69 -1.69 -11.52
N SER A 86 -2.43 -2.30 -10.61
CA SER A 86 -3.82 -2.67 -10.84
C SER A 86 -4.69 -2.07 -9.74
N PHE A 87 -5.75 -1.38 -10.12
CA PHE A 87 -6.75 -0.93 -9.15
C PHE A 87 -7.79 -2.03 -8.94
N SER A 88 -8.11 -2.34 -7.69
CA SER A 88 -9.26 -3.18 -7.37
C SER A 88 -10.55 -2.48 -7.83
N LYS A 89 -11.58 -3.27 -8.15
CA LYS A 89 -12.89 -2.71 -8.50
C LYS A 89 -13.47 -2.01 -7.27
N ALA A 90 -13.95 -0.78 -7.45
CA ALA A 90 -14.63 -0.05 -6.38
C ALA A 90 -15.75 -0.92 -5.79
N TYR A 91 -15.76 -1.06 -4.46
CA TYR A 91 -16.78 -1.82 -3.72
C TYR A 91 -16.90 -3.30 -4.13
N ASN A 92 -15.82 -4.07 -4.03
CA ASN A 92 -15.96 -5.53 -3.99
C ASN A 92 -15.03 -6.16 -2.93
N PRO A 93 -15.47 -6.24 -1.65
CA PRO A 93 -14.67 -6.79 -0.54
C PRO A 93 -14.17 -8.23 -0.79
N GLN A 94 -14.79 -8.93 -1.74
CA GLN A 94 -14.43 -10.30 -2.12
C GLN A 94 -13.22 -10.38 -3.08
N ALA A 95 -12.89 -9.30 -3.81
CA ALA A 95 -11.78 -9.32 -4.77
C ALA A 95 -10.40 -9.08 -4.12
N ASP A 96 -10.36 -8.51 -2.92
CA ASP A 96 -9.16 -8.44 -2.05
C ASP A 96 -8.99 -9.69 -1.17
N GLY A 97 -9.91 -10.66 -1.30
CA GLY A 97 -9.75 -11.99 -0.71
C GLY A 97 -8.54 -12.68 -1.32
N LEU A 98 -7.55 -13.01 -0.48
CA LEU A 98 -6.55 -14.01 -0.82
C LEU A 98 -7.25 -15.35 -0.97
N GLU A 99 -7.75 -15.65 -2.16
CA GLU A 99 -8.26 -16.99 -2.44
C GLU A 99 -7.12 -18.03 -2.24
N PRO A 100 -7.46 -19.25 -1.79
CA PRO A 100 -6.52 -20.31 -1.45
C PRO A 100 -5.52 -20.62 -2.57
#